data_AF-A0A1B8RWK9-F1
#
_entry.id   AF-A0A1B8RWK9-F1
#
_cell.length_a   1.000
_cell.length_b   1.000
_cell.length_c   1.000
_cell.angle_alpha   90.00
_cell.angle_beta   90.00
_cell.angle_gamma   90.00
#
_symmetry.space_group_name_H-M   'P 1'
#
loop_
_entity.id
_entity.type
_entity.pdbx_description
1 polymer ?
#
loop_
_entity_poly.entity_id
_entity_poly.type
_entity_poly.pdbx_seq_one_letter_code
_entity_poly.pdbx_strand_id
1 'polypeptide(L)'
;MPDELRQNLALLCSYHPSIAEVCRKLDLNRQQFNKYLAGTSHPSRRNMRRICDFFGVSESELLMEPQLFENIVSLKRKPMGQEKLSEPLRHLELIYKRSQALEKYIGYYFRYFYSFSNPGKIIRSLASIHKESERFYWSNIELLRDPETGQSQGMNKYKGAVFYLADRIYIVEYETIELGSITQATLYPSHRSRLDTLVGIQTGGPTRRGRKPGASKVALEYLGREINVRQALKRTGLFDPREGLFRPDILSLIENNIGPSSFVLDVEEP
;
A
#
# COMPACT_ATOMS: atom_id res chain seq x y z
N MET A 1 -38.85 21.61 14.91
CA MET A 1 -39.39 20.81 13.79
C MET A 1 -39.40 21.53 12.43
N PRO A 2 -39.86 22.80 12.26
CA PRO A 2 -39.77 23.49 10.96
C PRO A 2 -38.35 23.96 10.59
N ASP A 3 -37.50 24.23 11.59
CA ASP A 3 -36.16 24.79 11.40
C ASP A 3 -35.15 23.74 10.92
N GLU A 4 -35.29 22.48 11.34
CA GLU A 4 -34.42 21.36 10.99
C GLU A 4 -34.51 21.08 9.49
N LEU A 5 -35.75 20.94 8.97
CA LEU A 5 -36.00 20.79 7.54
C LEU A 5 -35.39 21.94 6.73
N ARG A 6 -35.56 23.18 7.20
CA ARG A 6 -35.04 24.38 6.54
C ARG A 6 -33.52 24.33 6.42
N GLN A 7 -32.84 24.06 7.54
CA GLN A 7 -31.38 24.02 7.61
C GLN A 7 -30.83 22.86 6.78
N ASN A 8 -31.43 21.69 6.87
CA ASN A 8 -31.03 20.50 6.13
C ASN A 8 -31.25 20.67 4.61
N LEU A 9 -32.35 21.28 4.19
CA LEU A 9 -32.59 21.63 2.78
C LEU A 9 -31.60 22.69 2.28
N ALA A 10 -31.29 23.70 3.10
CA ALA A 10 -30.31 24.72 2.74
C ALA A 10 -28.91 24.11 2.56
N LEU A 11 -28.51 23.23 3.47
CA LEU A 11 -27.27 22.45 3.37
C LEU A 11 -27.23 21.65 2.07
N LEU A 12 -28.28 20.87 1.78
CA LEU A 12 -28.36 20.07 0.56
C LEU A 12 -28.28 20.94 -0.71
N CYS A 13 -28.94 22.10 -0.71
CA CYS A 13 -28.92 23.04 -1.84
C CYS A 13 -27.56 23.74 -2.02
N SER A 14 -26.80 23.97 -0.95
CA SER A 14 -25.48 24.63 -0.99
C SER A 14 -24.47 23.91 -1.90
N TYR A 15 -24.68 22.61 -2.12
CA TYR A 15 -23.83 21.79 -2.99
C TYR A 15 -24.22 21.81 -4.46
N HIS A 16 -25.22 22.59 -4.86
CA HIS A 16 -25.63 22.74 -6.25
C HIS A 16 -25.32 24.16 -6.74
N PRO A 17 -25.06 24.35 -8.05
CA PRO A 17 -24.69 25.66 -8.60
C PRO A 17 -25.72 26.77 -8.34
N SER A 18 -27.02 26.42 -8.29
CA SER A 18 -28.08 27.36 -7.88
C SER A 18 -29.37 26.65 -7.46
N ILE A 19 -30.18 27.33 -6.64
CA ILE A 19 -31.54 26.89 -6.29
C ILE A 19 -32.41 26.73 -7.54
N ALA A 20 -32.21 27.58 -8.56
CA ALA A 20 -32.95 27.48 -9.81
C ALA A 20 -32.66 26.18 -10.57
N GLU A 21 -31.43 25.67 -10.52
CA GLU A 21 -31.09 24.36 -11.07
C GLU A 21 -31.72 23.21 -10.29
N VAL A 22 -31.69 23.29 -8.95
CA VAL A 22 -32.35 22.31 -8.07
C VAL A 22 -33.84 22.22 -8.36
N CYS A 23 -34.53 23.37 -8.44
CA CYS A 23 -35.97 23.41 -8.75
C CYS A 23 -36.30 22.81 -10.13
N ARG A 24 -35.44 23.05 -11.15
CA ARG A 24 -35.60 22.45 -12.48
C ARG A 24 -35.47 20.93 -12.45
N LYS A 25 -34.47 20.41 -11.75
CA LYS A 25 -34.24 18.95 -11.62
C LYS A 25 -35.31 18.27 -10.79
N LEU A 26 -35.81 18.94 -9.75
CA LEU A 26 -36.92 18.47 -8.93
C LEU A 26 -38.27 18.58 -9.64
N ASP A 27 -38.36 19.37 -10.72
CA ASP A 27 -39.61 19.81 -11.36
C ASP A 27 -40.62 20.34 -10.31
N LEU A 28 -40.13 21.30 -9.51
CA LEU A 28 -40.90 22.04 -8.50
C LEU A 28 -40.90 23.54 -8.81
N ASN A 29 -42.01 24.20 -8.50
CA ASN A 29 -42.11 25.65 -8.63
C ASN A 29 -41.13 26.34 -7.66
N ARG A 30 -40.28 27.22 -8.19
CA ARG A 30 -39.25 27.94 -7.42
C ARG A 30 -39.81 28.79 -6.28
N GLN A 31 -40.95 29.46 -6.47
CA GLN A 31 -41.58 30.23 -5.41
C GLN A 31 -42.05 29.33 -4.27
N GLN A 32 -42.59 28.16 -4.61
CA GLN A 32 -43.01 27.16 -3.62
C GLN A 32 -41.80 26.58 -2.89
N PHE A 33 -40.72 26.24 -3.60
CA PHE A 33 -39.50 25.69 -3.00
C PHE A 33 -38.79 26.69 -2.09
N ASN A 34 -38.77 27.98 -2.44
CA ASN A 34 -38.24 29.04 -1.59
C ASN A 34 -39.02 29.17 -0.27
N LYS A 35 -40.33 28.89 -0.25
CA LYS A 35 -41.09 28.86 1.01
C LYS A 35 -40.66 27.71 1.92
N TYR A 36 -40.18 26.59 1.36
CA TYR A 36 -39.58 25.50 2.15
C TYR A 36 -38.24 25.92 2.74
N LEU A 37 -37.36 26.54 1.94
CA LEU A 37 -36.07 27.08 2.38
C LEU A 37 -36.19 28.26 3.36
N ALA A 38 -37.33 28.94 3.38
CA ALA A 38 -37.63 29.97 4.38
C ALA A 38 -38.28 29.40 5.65
N GLY A 39 -38.67 28.11 5.65
CA GLY A 39 -39.41 27.49 6.75
C GLY A 39 -40.86 27.97 6.89
N THR A 40 -41.40 28.69 5.91
CA THR A 40 -42.76 29.28 5.95
C THR A 40 -43.84 28.32 5.46
N SER A 41 -43.46 27.19 4.87
CA SER A 41 -44.40 26.13 4.49
C SER A 41 -43.70 24.77 4.52
N HIS A 42 -44.49 23.70 4.67
CA HIS A 42 -43.99 22.34 4.66
C HIS A 42 -44.26 21.68 3.29
N PRO A 43 -43.34 20.85 2.75
CA PRO A 43 -43.59 20.09 1.54
C PRO A 43 -44.79 19.15 1.69
N SER A 44 -45.60 19.01 0.63
CA SER A 44 -46.60 17.93 0.58
C SER A 44 -45.91 16.58 0.54
N ARG A 45 -46.59 15.48 0.91
CA ARG A 45 -46.01 14.11 0.84
C ARG A 45 -45.41 13.77 -0.53
N ARG A 46 -46.03 14.25 -1.61
CA ARG A 46 -45.52 14.08 -2.98
C ARG A 46 -44.23 14.85 -3.19
N ASN A 47 -44.18 16.11 -2.78
CA ASN A 47 -42.99 16.95 -2.93
C ASN A 47 -41.86 16.47 -2.01
N MET A 48 -42.17 16.04 -0.80
CA MET A 48 -41.21 15.47 0.14
C MET A 48 -40.52 14.25 -0.45
N ARG A 49 -41.28 13.31 -1.03
CA ARG A 49 -40.71 12.15 -1.74
C ARG A 49 -39.79 12.58 -2.87
N ARG A 50 -40.22 13.50 -3.74
CA ARG A 50 -39.36 14.02 -4.84
C ARG A 50 -38.06 14.63 -4.35
N ILE A 51 -38.12 15.39 -3.25
CA ILE A 51 -36.96 15.99 -2.59
C ILE A 51 -36.03 14.89 -2.06
N CYS A 52 -36.58 13.93 -1.32
CA CYS A 52 -35.85 12.79 -0.77
C CYS A 52 -35.15 11.98 -1.87
N ASP A 53 -35.89 11.61 -2.91
CA ASP A 53 -35.40 10.83 -4.06
C ASP A 53 -34.28 11.57 -4.80
N PHE A 54 -34.41 12.89 -4.99
CA PHE A 54 -33.41 13.71 -5.67
C PHE A 54 -32.11 13.84 -4.87
N PHE A 55 -32.21 14.00 -3.55
CA PHE A 55 -31.05 14.19 -2.68
C PHE A 55 -30.47 12.88 -2.13
N GLY A 56 -31.13 11.75 -2.33
CA GLY A 56 -30.67 10.44 -1.85
C GLY A 56 -30.76 10.28 -0.32
N VAL A 57 -31.73 10.94 0.31
CA VAL A 57 -31.97 10.91 1.76
C VAL A 57 -33.40 10.47 2.04
N SER A 58 -33.64 9.85 3.20
CA SER A 58 -35.01 9.56 3.64
C SER A 58 -35.67 10.78 4.30
N GLU A 59 -37.01 10.79 4.38
CA GLU A 59 -37.76 11.85 5.07
C GLU A 59 -37.35 11.94 6.55
N SER A 60 -37.16 10.80 7.21
CA SER A 60 -36.69 10.75 8.60
C SER A 60 -35.32 11.39 8.77
N GLU A 61 -34.38 11.14 7.84
CA GLU A 61 -33.05 11.77 7.84
C GLU A 61 -33.15 13.28 7.64
N LEU A 62 -33.96 13.72 6.68
CA LEU A 62 -34.11 15.14 6.35
C LEU A 62 -34.70 15.96 7.51
N LEU A 63 -35.43 15.31 8.42
CA LEU A 63 -36.03 15.92 9.62
C LEU A 63 -35.18 15.76 10.89
N MET A 64 -33.98 15.17 10.80
CA MET A 64 -33.07 15.04 11.95
C MET A 64 -32.45 16.38 12.36
N GLU A 65 -31.87 16.39 13.56
CA GLU A 65 -31.06 17.50 14.04
C GLU A 65 -29.95 17.84 13.02
N PRO A 66 -29.76 19.14 12.66
CA PRO A 66 -28.85 19.56 11.61
C PRO A 66 -27.42 19.04 11.76
N GLN A 67 -26.90 18.98 12.98
CA GLN A 67 -25.54 18.49 13.25
C GLN A 67 -25.39 17.00 12.92
N LEU A 68 -26.41 16.19 13.22
CA LEU A 68 -26.44 14.76 12.88
C LEU A 68 -26.64 14.55 11.39
N PHE A 69 -27.51 15.36 10.77
CA PHE A 69 -27.76 15.30 9.33
C PHE A 69 -26.52 15.66 8.51
N GLU A 70 -25.77 16.68 8.91
CA GLU A 70 -24.51 17.07 8.27
C GLU A 70 -23.49 15.92 8.27
N ASN A 71 -23.38 15.18 9.39
CA ASN A 71 -22.52 14.00 9.48
C ASN A 71 -22.97 12.89 8.51
N ILE A 72 -24.27 12.64 8.41
CA ILE A 72 -24.83 11.62 7.50
C ILE A 72 -24.62 12.02 6.04
N VAL A 73 -24.90 13.28 5.68
CA VAL A 73 -24.70 13.79 4.31
C VAL A 73 -23.22 13.76 3.94
N SER A 74 -22.32 14.11 4.87
CA SER A 74 -20.87 14.03 4.66
C SER A 74 -20.40 12.59 4.43
N LEU A 75 -21.00 11.60 5.11
CA LEU A 75 -20.69 10.18 4.95
C LEU A 75 -21.30 9.58 3.66
N LYS A 76 -22.55 9.93 3.33
CA LYS A 76 -23.26 9.42 2.14
C LYS A 76 -22.81 10.07 0.83
N ARG A 77 -22.27 11.30 0.88
CA ARG A 77 -21.71 12.01 -0.27
C ARG A 77 -20.23 11.75 -0.50
N LYS A 78 -19.60 10.76 0.14
CA LYS A 78 -18.50 10.06 -0.53
C LYS A 78 -19.10 9.42 -1.77
N PRO A 79 -18.89 9.98 -2.97
CA PRO A 79 -19.45 9.39 -4.17
C PRO A 79 -18.73 8.05 -4.35
N MET A 80 -19.49 6.98 -4.57
CA MET A 80 -19.00 5.85 -5.35
C MET A 80 -18.62 6.38 -6.75
N GLY A 81 -17.40 6.89 -6.87
CA GLY A 81 -16.90 7.57 -8.07
C GLY A 81 -15.86 8.63 -7.70
N GLN A 82 -14.59 8.20 -7.62
CA GLN A 82 -13.42 9.06 -7.37
C GLN A 82 -13.46 9.81 -6.04
N GLU A 83 -13.12 9.12 -4.95
CA GLU A 83 -12.34 9.81 -3.92
C GLU A 83 -11.21 10.54 -4.66
N LYS A 84 -11.08 11.86 -4.48
CA LYS A 84 -9.77 12.50 -4.71
C LYS A 84 -8.86 11.79 -3.72
N LEU A 85 -8.25 10.71 -4.19
CA LEU A 85 -7.11 10.07 -3.56
C LEU A 85 -6.24 11.22 -3.07
N SER A 86 -5.84 11.17 -1.81
CA SER A 86 -4.84 12.12 -1.32
C SER A 86 -3.71 12.15 -2.35
N GLU A 87 -3.12 13.33 -2.58
CA GLU A 87 -2.10 13.50 -3.62
C GLU A 87 -1.07 12.33 -3.67
N PRO A 88 -0.57 11.79 -2.53
CA PRO A 88 0.28 10.59 -2.52
C PRO A 88 -0.37 9.34 -3.13
N LEU A 89 -1.63 9.06 -2.79
CA LEU A 89 -2.38 7.92 -3.32
C LEU A 89 -2.61 8.05 -4.83
N ARG A 90 -2.79 9.27 -5.35
CA ARG A 90 -2.91 9.51 -6.80
C ARG A 90 -1.62 9.11 -7.53
N HIS A 91 -0.46 9.45 -6.98
CA HIS A 91 0.82 9.03 -7.56
C HIS A 91 0.99 7.51 -7.53
N LEU A 92 0.61 6.85 -6.42
CA LEU A 92 0.64 5.39 -6.32
C LEU A 92 -0.28 4.71 -7.34
N GLU A 93 -1.50 5.22 -7.55
CA GLU A 93 -2.39 4.66 -8.57
C GLU A 93 -1.83 4.78 -9.99
N LEU A 94 -1.13 5.87 -10.32
CA LEU A 94 -0.47 6.00 -11.61
C LEU A 94 0.63 4.96 -11.80
N ILE A 95 1.39 4.67 -10.74
CA ILE A 95 2.42 3.63 -10.74
C ILE A 95 1.77 2.26 -10.93
N TYR A 96 0.71 1.94 -10.17
CA TYR A 96 -0.03 0.68 -10.33
C TYR A 96 -0.55 0.49 -11.75
N LYS A 97 -1.14 1.53 -12.37
CA LYS A 97 -1.65 1.46 -13.75
C LYS A 97 -0.57 1.21 -14.80
N ARG A 98 0.68 1.63 -14.55
CA ARG A 98 1.81 1.43 -15.46
C ARG A 98 2.58 0.14 -15.17
N SER A 99 2.41 -0.43 -13.98
CA SER A 99 3.09 -1.66 -13.60
C SER A 99 2.67 -2.79 -14.52
N GLN A 100 3.67 -3.52 -15.03
CA GLN A 100 3.46 -4.72 -15.82
C GLN A 100 3.07 -5.91 -14.92
N ALA A 101 2.62 -6.98 -15.58
CA ALA A 101 2.26 -8.25 -14.97
C ALA A 101 3.46 -8.92 -14.26
N LEU A 102 3.25 -9.41 -13.05
CA LEU A 102 4.25 -10.04 -12.19
C LEU A 102 3.92 -11.51 -11.85
N GLU A 103 2.96 -12.13 -12.56
CA GLU A 103 2.46 -13.49 -12.30
C GLU A 103 3.58 -14.54 -12.28
N LYS A 104 4.60 -14.36 -13.12
CA LYS A 104 5.81 -15.21 -13.17
C LYS A 104 6.57 -15.21 -11.84
N TYR A 105 6.55 -14.10 -11.11
CA TYR A 105 7.30 -13.89 -9.88
C TYR A 105 6.47 -14.18 -8.62
N ILE A 106 5.22 -14.64 -8.73
CA ILE A 106 4.45 -15.08 -7.57
C ILE A 106 5.09 -16.32 -6.95
N GLY A 107 5.26 -16.30 -5.62
CA GLY A 107 5.76 -17.41 -4.82
C GLY A 107 6.63 -16.96 -3.66
N TYR A 108 7.38 -17.91 -3.11
CA TYR A 108 8.25 -17.72 -1.96
C TYR A 108 9.71 -17.62 -2.36
N TYR A 109 10.46 -16.85 -1.57
CA TYR A 109 11.87 -16.57 -1.81
C TYR A 109 12.66 -16.63 -0.51
N PHE A 110 13.88 -17.14 -0.57
CA PHE A 110 14.89 -16.70 0.39
C PHE A 110 15.55 -15.42 -0.11
N ARG A 111 15.55 -14.39 0.73
CA ARG A 111 16.28 -13.15 0.47
C ARG A 111 17.60 -13.15 1.22
N TYR A 112 18.66 -12.76 0.53
CA TYR A 112 20.02 -12.77 1.02
C TYR A 112 20.68 -11.41 0.87
N PHE A 113 21.32 -10.93 1.93
CA PHE A 113 22.12 -9.70 1.90
C PHE A 113 22.96 -9.52 3.17
N TYR A 114 23.99 -8.67 3.08
CA TYR A 114 24.74 -8.23 4.26
C TYR A 114 23.90 -7.30 5.14
N SER A 115 23.80 -7.64 6.42
CA SER A 115 22.98 -6.90 7.40
C SER A 115 23.49 -5.48 7.61
N PHE A 116 22.58 -4.50 7.51
CA PHE A 116 22.92 -3.10 7.84
C PHE A 116 23.15 -2.88 9.34
N SER A 117 22.53 -3.70 10.20
CA SER A 117 22.63 -3.58 11.66
C SER A 117 23.71 -4.49 12.27
N ASN A 118 24.07 -5.58 11.59
CA ASN A 118 25.03 -6.58 12.09
C ASN A 118 26.22 -6.71 11.12
N PRO A 119 27.32 -5.98 11.36
CA PRO A 119 28.45 -5.90 10.44
C PRO A 119 29.03 -7.26 10.07
N GLY A 120 29.28 -7.46 8.77
CA GLY A 120 29.90 -8.68 8.26
C GLY A 120 29.00 -9.93 8.30
N LYS A 121 27.80 -9.84 8.86
CA LYS A 121 26.84 -10.95 8.90
C LYS A 121 25.84 -10.85 7.76
N ILE A 122 25.38 -12.00 7.28
CA ILE A 122 24.38 -12.12 6.21
C ILE A 122 23.04 -12.47 6.82
N ILE A 123 21.98 -11.79 6.38
CA ILE A 123 20.61 -12.16 6.68
C ILE A 123 20.11 -13.11 5.59
N ARG A 124 19.55 -14.25 5.99
CA ARG A 124 18.61 -15.03 5.17
C ARG A 124 17.21 -14.85 5.74
N SER A 125 16.34 -14.19 4.99
CA SER A 125 14.93 -13.99 5.37
C SER A 125 13.99 -14.74 4.43
N LEU A 126 12.75 -14.94 4.87
CA LEU A 126 11.72 -15.59 4.05
C LEU A 126 10.74 -14.54 3.54
N ALA A 127 10.68 -14.40 2.23
CA ALA A 127 9.80 -13.46 1.56
C ALA A 127 8.78 -14.15 0.66
N SER A 128 7.71 -13.43 0.31
CA SER A 128 6.75 -13.85 -0.68
C SER A 128 6.25 -12.67 -1.52
N ILE A 129 6.01 -12.96 -2.79
CA ILE A 129 5.25 -12.12 -3.71
C ILE A 129 3.91 -12.79 -3.94
N HIS A 130 2.83 -12.06 -3.72
CA HIS A 130 1.46 -12.54 -3.93
C HIS A 130 0.63 -11.50 -4.66
N LYS A 131 -0.43 -11.96 -5.34
CA LYS A 131 -1.40 -11.12 -6.03
C LYS A 131 -2.65 -11.01 -5.17
N GLU A 132 -3.16 -9.80 -5.00
CA GLU A 132 -4.48 -9.54 -4.40
C GLU A 132 -5.22 -8.55 -5.31
N SER A 133 -6.40 -8.95 -5.79
CA SER A 133 -7.06 -8.29 -6.93
C SER A 133 -6.11 -8.17 -8.13
N GLU A 134 -5.86 -6.96 -8.66
CA GLU A 134 -4.94 -6.71 -9.77
C GLU A 134 -3.59 -6.09 -9.34
N ARG A 135 -3.21 -6.27 -8.07
CA ARG A 135 -1.98 -5.68 -7.51
C ARG A 135 -1.09 -6.76 -6.89
N PHE A 136 0.20 -6.46 -6.83
CA PHE A 136 1.22 -7.37 -6.31
C PHE A 136 1.81 -6.81 -5.02
N TYR A 137 1.92 -7.70 -4.04
CA TYR A 137 2.31 -7.35 -2.69
C TYR A 137 3.48 -8.20 -2.24
N TRP A 138 4.27 -7.60 -1.37
CA TRP A 138 5.44 -8.18 -0.76
C TRP A 138 5.17 -8.46 0.72
N SER A 139 5.68 -9.58 1.20
CA SER A 139 5.78 -9.87 2.63
C SER A 139 7.13 -10.49 2.91
N ASN A 140 7.78 -10.08 3.99
CA ASN A 140 9.08 -10.61 4.38
C ASN A 140 9.17 -10.76 5.90
N ILE A 141 9.77 -11.87 6.34
CA ILE A 141 10.00 -12.17 7.75
C ILE A 141 11.49 -12.36 7.96
N GLU A 142 12.08 -11.47 8.77
CA GLU A 142 13.47 -11.56 9.21
C GLU A 142 13.50 -12.08 10.64
N LEU A 143 14.05 -13.26 10.83
CA LEU A 143 14.31 -13.83 12.15
C LEU A 143 15.80 -13.65 12.44
N LEU A 144 16.14 -12.80 13.41
CA LEU A 144 17.50 -12.62 13.90
C LEU A 144 17.84 -13.78 14.83
N ARG A 145 17.98 -14.96 14.23
CA ARG A 145 18.29 -16.19 14.93
C ARG A 145 19.76 -16.51 14.75
N ASP A 146 20.41 -16.80 15.88
CA ASP A 146 21.73 -17.40 15.87
C ASP A 146 21.62 -18.87 15.39
N PRO A 147 22.33 -19.25 14.31
CA PRO A 147 22.18 -20.55 13.69
C PRO A 147 22.79 -21.69 14.52
N GLU A 148 23.76 -21.42 15.39
CA GLU A 148 24.41 -22.43 16.24
C GLU A 148 23.58 -22.71 17.50
N THR A 149 23.16 -21.65 18.19
CA THR A 149 22.45 -21.75 19.47
C THR A 149 20.94 -21.84 19.31
N GLY A 150 20.41 -21.47 18.14
CA GLY A 150 18.98 -21.38 17.88
C GLY A 150 18.27 -20.27 18.69
N GLN A 151 19.01 -19.42 19.40
CA GLN A 151 18.44 -18.31 20.16
C GLN A 151 17.95 -17.20 19.21
N SER A 152 16.73 -16.73 19.43
CA SER A 152 16.13 -15.64 18.66
C SER A 152 16.37 -14.31 19.37
N GLN A 153 17.10 -13.40 18.73
CA GLN A 153 17.40 -12.06 19.23
C GLN A 153 16.38 -11.00 18.75
N GLY A 154 15.46 -11.39 17.86
CA GLY A 154 14.39 -10.52 17.39
C GLY A 154 13.73 -11.05 16.11
N MET A 155 12.55 -10.50 15.81
CA MET A 155 11.82 -10.77 14.58
C MET A 155 11.32 -9.45 14.02
N ASN A 156 11.58 -9.20 12.74
CA ASN A 156 10.98 -8.10 12.00
C ASN A 156 10.06 -8.65 10.92
N LYS A 157 8.92 -7.99 10.74
CA LYS A 157 7.95 -8.33 9.70
C LYS A 157 7.77 -7.13 8.79
N TYR A 158 7.87 -7.36 7.50
CA TYR A 158 7.76 -6.33 6.48
C TYR A 158 6.59 -6.61 5.57
N LYS A 159 5.90 -5.56 5.17
CA LYS A 159 4.87 -5.57 4.12
C LYS A 159 5.14 -4.48 3.13
N GLY A 160 4.76 -4.69 1.88
CA GLY A 160 5.06 -3.76 0.83
C GLY A 160 4.29 -3.99 -0.45
N ALA A 161 4.55 -3.13 -1.43
CA ALA A 161 4.05 -3.24 -2.79
C ALA A 161 5.19 -3.65 -3.72
N VAL A 162 4.83 -4.37 -4.79
CA VAL A 162 5.76 -4.75 -5.87
C VAL A 162 5.28 -4.11 -7.17
N PHE A 163 6.20 -3.46 -7.88
CA PHE A 163 5.93 -2.84 -9.18
C PHE A 163 6.90 -3.39 -10.22
N TYR A 164 6.44 -3.49 -11.46
CA TYR A 164 7.30 -3.85 -12.59
C TYR A 164 7.25 -2.75 -13.64
N LEU A 165 8.30 -1.94 -13.69
CA LEU A 165 8.35 -0.72 -14.51
C LEU A 165 9.68 -0.65 -15.25
N ALA A 166 9.66 -0.25 -16.52
CA ALA A 166 10.87 -0.05 -17.32
C ALA A 166 11.89 -1.21 -17.17
N ASP A 167 11.39 -2.44 -17.26
CA ASP A 167 12.20 -3.67 -17.17
C ASP A 167 12.91 -3.86 -15.82
N ARG A 168 12.37 -3.31 -14.72
CA ARG A 168 12.89 -3.52 -13.35
C ARG A 168 11.77 -3.79 -12.36
N ILE A 169 12.01 -4.73 -11.45
CA ILE A 169 11.09 -5.06 -10.36
C ILE A 169 11.46 -4.21 -9.15
N TYR A 170 10.53 -3.38 -8.71
CA TYR A 170 10.66 -2.53 -7.54
C TYR A 170 9.86 -3.11 -6.39
N ILE A 171 10.50 -3.23 -5.23
CA ILE A 171 9.85 -3.56 -3.97
C ILE A 171 10.00 -2.35 -3.07
N VAL A 172 8.90 -1.86 -2.50
CA VAL A 172 8.91 -0.86 -1.44
C VAL A 172 8.17 -1.44 -0.25
N GLU A 173 8.85 -1.59 0.87
CA GLU A 173 8.33 -2.23 2.06
C GLU A 173 8.57 -1.38 3.31
N TYR A 174 7.75 -1.60 4.33
CA TYR A 174 7.88 -0.99 5.64
C TYR A 174 7.89 -2.07 6.72
N GLU A 175 8.60 -1.81 7.81
CA GLU A 175 8.57 -2.66 9.01
C GLU A 175 7.21 -2.47 9.72
N THR A 176 6.50 -3.55 10.02
CA THR A 176 5.07 -3.52 10.38
C THR A 176 4.79 -3.36 11.87
N ILE A 177 5.76 -3.57 12.74
CA ILE A 177 5.57 -3.55 14.20
C ILE A 177 5.79 -2.13 14.75
N GLU A 178 6.94 -1.53 14.48
CA GLU A 178 7.35 -0.20 14.91
C GLU A 178 7.01 0.88 13.88
N LEU A 179 6.78 0.51 12.61
CA LEU A 179 6.56 1.47 11.50
C LEU A 179 7.71 2.48 11.34
N GLY A 180 8.91 2.10 11.79
CA GLY A 180 10.05 3.01 11.95
C GLY A 180 11.01 3.04 10.77
N SER A 181 10.82 2.18 9.76
CA SER A 181 11.70 2.11 8.59
C SER A 181 10.97 1.73 7.31
N ILE A 182 11.46 2.30 6.21
CA ILE A 182 11.14 1.91 4.84
C ILE A 182 12.42 1.34 4.22
N THR A 183 12.27 0.23 3.51
CA THR A 183 13.32 -0.35 2.69
C THR A 183 12.81 -0.52 1.27
N GLN A 184 13.72 -0.49 0.31
CA GLN A 184 13.39 -0.67 -1.10
C GLN A 184 14.40 -1.56 -1.77
N ALA A 185 13.96 -2.32 -2.78
CA ALA A 185 14.82 -3.11 -3.64
C ALA A 185 14.46 -2.87 -5.11
N THR A 186 15.47 -2.81 -5.96
CA THR A 186 15.34 -2.77 -7.43
C THR A 186 16.06 -3.99 -7.98
N LEU A 187 15.33 -4.87 -8.64
CA LEU A 187 15.80 -6.16 -9.13
C LEU A 187 15.71 -6.24 -10.66
N TYR A 188 16.65 -6.98 -11.26
CA TYR A 188 16.51 -7.43 -12.64
C TYR A 188 15.38 -8.45 -12.75
N PRO A 189 14.52 -8.36 -13.77
CA PRO A 189 13.56 -9.41 -14.10
C PRO A 189 14.31 -10.61 -14.68
N SER A 190 13.85 -11.82 -14.40
CA SER A 190 14.39 -13.00 -15.10
C SER A 190 13.82 -13.11 -16.51
N HIS A 191 14.68 -13.17 -17.53
CA HIS A 191 14.30 -13.47 -18.93
C HIS A 191 14.28 -14.97 -19.25
N ARG A 192 14.75 -15.84 -18.33
CA ARG A 192 14.76 -17.29 -18.50
C ARG A 192 13.38 -17.90 -18.29
N SER A 193 13.05 -19.03 -18.91
CA SER A 193 11.76 -19.70 -18.72
C SER A 193 11.54 -20.15 -17.28
N ARG A 194 12.61 -20.66 -16.65
CA ARG A 194 12.64 -21.03 -15.23
C ARG A 194 13.13 -19.86 -14.39
N LEU A 195 12.41 -19.59 -13.30
CA LEU A 195 12.79 -18.60 -12.30
C LEU A 195 13.61 -19.29 -11.20
N ASP A 196 14.90 -18.96 -11.12
CA ASP A 196 15.80 -19.53 -10.11
C ASP A 196 16.24 -18.47 -9.09
N THR A 197 16.76 -17.34 -9.57
CA THR A 197 17.24 -16.25 -8.71
C THR A 197 16.98 -14.90 -9.35
N LEU A 198 16.66 -13.91 -8.52
CA LEU A 198 16.64 -12.50 -8.89
C LEU A 198 17.75 -11.78 -8.14
N VAL A 199 18.41 -10.84 -8.79
CA VAL A 199 19.46 -10.04 -8.16
C VAL A 199 19.20 -8.56 -8.37
N GLY A 200 19.76 -7.74 -7.49
CA GLY A 200 19.58 -6.31 -7.56
C GLY A 200 20.23 -5.56 -6.42
N ILE A 201 19.86 -4.30 -6.28
CA ILE A 201 20.29 -3.44 -5.18
C ILE A 201 19.11 -3.22 -4.25
N GLN A 202 19.38 -3.24 -2.96
CA GLN A 202 18.47 -2.75 -1.95
C GLN A 202 19.08 -1.58 -1.19
N THR A 203 18.20 -0.74 -0.65
CA THR A 203 18.59 0.34 0.25
C THR A 203 17.68 0.33 1.46
N GLY A 204 18.22 0.74 2.61
CA GLY A 204 17.46 0.82 3.84
C GLY A 204 18.11 1.73 4.86
N GLY A 205 17.29 2.25 5.76
CA GLY A 205 17.74 2.93 6.97
C GLY A 205 17.46 2.03 8.18
N PRO A 206 18.42 1.22 8.66
CA PRO A 206 18.20 0.45 9.88
C PRO A 206 17.86 1.39 11.04
N THR A 207 16.87 1.04 11.86
CA THR A 207 16.52 1.83 13.05
C THR A 207 17.59 1.72 14.16
N ARG A 208 18.45 0.70 14.06
CA ARG A 208 19.58 0.43 14.97
C ARG A 208 20.90 0.93 14.36
N ARG A 209 21.92 1.09 15.21
CA ARG A 209 23.31 1.44 14.81
C ARG A 209 23.45 2.82 14.12
N GLY A 210 22.90 3.85 14.75
CA GLY A 210 23.10 5.25 14.32
C GLY A 210 22.27 5.68 13.12
N ARG A 211 21.31 4.85 12.67
CA ARG A 211 20.34 5.17 11.60
C ARG A 211 20.98 5.59 10.28
N LYS A 212 22.20 5.11 10.02
CA LYS A 212 22.90 5.44 8.77
C LYS A 212 22.21 4.74 7.61
N PRO A 213 21.78 5.48 6.57
CA PRO A 213 21.27 4.85 5.36
C PRO A 213 22.36 4.00 4.71
N GLY A 214 21.97 2.85 4.18
CA GLY A 214 22.87 1.90 3.54
C GLY A 214 22.29 1.36 2.24
N ALA A 215 23.18 0.86 1.39
CA ALA A 215 22.87 0.13 0.19
C ALA A 215 23.63 -1.20 0.20
N SER A 216 23.03 -2.25 -0.37
CA SER A 216 23.70 -3.52 -0.60
C SER A 216 23.15 -4.24 -1.81
N LYS A 217 23.94 -5.12 -2.40
CA LYS A 217 23.44 -6.16 -3.29
C LYS A 217 22.49 -7.09 -2.54
N VAL A 218 21.49 -7.59 -3.25
CA VAL A 218 20.48 -8.52 -2.74
C VAL A 218 20.24 -9.61 -3.76
N ALA A 219 20.08 -10.85 -3.26
CA ALA A 219 19.67 -11.99 -4.06
C ALA A 219 18.38 -12.60 -3.51
N LEU A 220 17.44 -12.94 -4.38
CA LEU A 220 16.21 -13.66 -4.07
C LEU A 220 16.25 -15.04 -4.73
N GLU A 221 16.44 -16.09 -3.96
CA GLU A 221 16.37 -17.48 -4.44
C GLU A 221 14.91 -17.94 -4.43
N TYR A 222 14.38 -18.34 -5.59
CA TYR A 222 13.01 -18.79 -5.73
C TYR A 222 12.81 -20.18 -5.14
N LEU A 223 11.77 -20.33 -4.31
CA LEU A 223 11.43 -21.58 -3.62
C LEU A 223 10.21 -22.28 -4.21
N GLY A 224 9.50 -21.63 -5.13
CA GLY A 224 8.23 -22.11 -5.66
C GLY A 224 7.01 -21.40 -5.07
N ARG A 225 5.82 -21.75 -5.57
CA ARG A 225 4.53 -21.19 -5.12
C ARG A 225 4.01 -21.84 -3.86
N GLU A 226 4.38 -23.09 -3.63
CA GLU A 226 3.95 -23.88 -2.48
C GLU A 226 5.18 -24.42 -1.77
N ILE A 227 5.31 -24.10 -0.50
CA ILE A 227 6.42 -24.52 0.35
C ILE A 227 5.92 -24.92 1.72
N ASN A 228 6.71 -25.70 2.45
CA ASN A 228 6.54 -25.83 3.89
C ASN A 228 7.11 -24.60 4.60
N VAL A 229 6.27 -23.59 4.83
CA VAL A 229 6.66 -22.29 5.43
C VAL A 229 7.38 -22.49 6.77
N ARG A 230 6.92 -23.43 7.61
CA ARG A 230 7.54 -23.70 8.92
C ARG A 230 8.97 -24.22 8.77
N GLN A 231 9.22 -25.12 7.83
CA GLN A 231 10.57 -25.61 7.54
C GLN A 231 11.45 -24.53 6.91
N ALA A 232 10.90 -23.70 6.02
CA ALA A 232 11.63 -22.59 5.44
C ALA A 232 12.04 -21.54 6.49
N LEU A 233 11.14 -21.17 7.40
CA LEU A 233 11.45 -20.25 8.51
C LEU A 233 12.54 -20.78 9.43
N LYS A 234 12.60 -22.10 9.68
CA LYS A 234 13.71 -22.70 10.46
C LYS A 234 15.08 -22.51 9.83
N ARG A 235 15.12 -22.31 8.50
CA ARG A 235 16.36 -22.04 7.77
C ARG A 235 16.71 -20.54 7.81
N THR A 236 15.78 -19.63 8.07
CA THR A 236 16.11 -18.19 8.18
C THR A 236 17.00 -17.90 9.41
N GLY A 237 17.74 -16.79 9.37
CA GLY A 237 18.69 -16.46 10.43
C GLY A 237 19.72 -15.42 10.03
N LEU A 238 20.66 -15.18 10.96
CA LEU A 238 21.82 -14.32 10.78
C LEU A 238 23.09 -15.19 10.73
N PHE A 239 23.86 -15.11 9.64
CA PHE A 239 24.96 -16.04 9.37
C PHE A 239 26.30 -15.33 9.25
N ASP A 240 27.38 -15.97 9.71
CA ASP A 240 28.73 -15.55 9.34
C ASP A 240 29.11 -16.15 7.98
N PRO A 241 29.52 -15.35 6.98
CA PRO A 241 30.02 -15.90 5.72
C PRO A 241 31.24 -16.82 5.91
N ARG A 242 32.00 -16.67 6.99
CA ARG A 242 33.23 -17.44 7.26
C ARG A 242 32.99 -18.84 7.81
N GLU A 243 31.78 -19.13 8.30
CA GLU A 243 31.43 -20.43 8.90
C GLU A 243 31.11 -21.51 7.86
N GLY A 244 31.14 -21.20 6.56
CA GLY A 244 30.95 -22.19 5.48
C GLY A 244 29.51 -22.72 5.34
N LEU A 245 28.56 -22.17 6.11
CA LEU A 245 27.14 -22.56 6.10
C LEU A 245 26.37 -22.01 4.88
N PHE A 246 27.01 -21.21 4.05
CA PHE A 246 26.42 -20.54 2.90
C PHE A 246 26.90 -21.12 1.58
N ARG A 247 26.00 -21.24 0.60
CA ARG A 247 26.39 -21.67 -0.74
C ARG A 247 27.27 -20.60 -1.40
N PRO A 248 28.45 -20.95 -1.96
CA PRO A 248 29.37 -19.98 -2.55
C PRO A 248 28.78 -19.16 -3.69
N ASP A 249 27.87 -19.73 -4.48
CA ASP A 249 27.20 -19.04 -5.57
C ASP A 249 26.35 -17.87 -5.04
N ILE A 250 25.54 -18.07 -3.99
CA ILE A 250 24.77 -16.99 -3.36
C ILE A 250 25.66 -15.91 -2.77
N LEU A 251 26.79 -16.28 -2.16
CA LEU A 251 27.74 -15.30 -1.58
C LEU A 251 28.26 -14.34 -2.64
N SER A 252 28.65 -14.86 -3.81
CA SER A 252 29.15 -14.04 -4.92
C SER A 252 28.12 -13.01 -5.42
N LEU A 253 26.82 -13.34 -5.36
CA LEU A 253 25.75 -12.45 -5.79
C LEU A 253 25.48 -11.27 -4.83
N ILE A 254 25.86 -11.40 -3.56
CA ILE A 254 25.54 -10.41 -2.51
C ILE A 254 26.77 -9.66 -1.99
N GLU A 255 27.96 -9.98 -2.49
CA GLU A 255 29.21 -9.34 -2.10
C GLU A 255 29.25 -7.88 -2.57
N ASN A 256 29.42 -6.97 -1.61
CA ASN A 256 29.40 -5.53 -1.84
C ASN A 256 30.83 -5.06 -2.08
N ASN A 257 31.16 -4.74 -3.33
CA ASN A 257 32.44 -4.19 -3.72
C ASN A 257 32.21 -3.00 -4.65
N ILE A 258 32.86 -1.88 -4.35
CA ILE A 258 32.97 -0.73 -5.26
C ILE A 258 34.44 -0.68 -5.64
N GLY A 259 34.75 -1.06 -6.88
CA GLY A 259 36.13 -1.09 -7.37
C GLY A 259 36.78 0.30 -7.35
N PRO A 260 38.13 0.40 -7.42
CA PRO A 260 38.86 1.67 -7.29
C PRO A 260 38.46 2.76 -8.30
N SER A 261 37.90 2.38 -9.45
CA SER A 261 37.42 3.28 -10.51
C SER A 261 35.90 3.41 -10.56
N SER A 262 35.17 2.76 -9.66
CA SER A 262 33.71 2.89 -9.54
C SER A 262 33.35 3.85 -8.41
N PHE A 263 32.30 4.63 -8.63
CA PHE A 263 31.76 5.57 -7.64
C PHE A 263 30.32 5.22 -7.26
N VAL A 264 29.78 4.14 -7.83
CA VAL A 264 28.39 3.69 -7.65
C VAL A 264 28.40 2.22 -7.29
N LEU A 265 27.59 1.83 -6.30
CA LEU A 265 27.33 0.42 -6.03
C LEU A 265 26.31 -0.09 -7.04
N ASP A 266 26.80 -0.87 -8.01
CA ASP A 266 25.99 -1.55 -9.01
C ASP A 266 26.04 -3.08 -8.81
N VAL A 267 25.20 -3.76 -9.61
CA VAL A 267 25.14 -5.21 -9.67
C VAL A 267 24.91 -5.61 -11.11
N GLU A 268 25.73 -6.56 -11.57
CA GLU A 268 25.61 -7.12 -12.91
C GLU A 268 24.42 -8.08 -12.97
N GLU A 269 23.80 -8.12 -14.14
CA GLU A 269 22.78 -9.12 -14.45
C GLU A 269 23.47 -10.45 -14.82
N PRO A 270 23.10 -11.59 -14.20
CA PRO A 270 23.75 -12.88 -14.38
C PRO A 270 23.26 -13.72 -15.57
#